data_AF-A0A6A6I715-F1
#
_entry.id   AF-A0A6A6I715-F1
#
_cell.length_a   1.000
_cell.length_b   1.000
_cell.length_c   1.000
_cell.angle_alpha   90.00
_cell.angle_beta   90.00
_cell.angle_gamma   90.00
#
_symmetry.space_group_name_H-M   'P 1'
#
loop_
_entity.id
_entity.type
_entity.pdbx_description
1 polymer ?
#
loop_
_entity_poly.entity_id
_entity_poly.type
_entity_poly.pdbx_seq_one_letter_code
_entity_poly.pdbx_strand_id
1 'polypeptide(L)'
;MSNTPEPSRASPRIPLDLECLYTGLIDCNLASTLRLIPSFEALTFHARPGNSPTPVKLLIGRYGDSDVYACPDGSVHRVVVRDSALRKKGTVLGVDRPMGDSCALVPPFSWGRALKEGLVSPMGAEVTALVQLYCGLWAVENGKADLDLPVPRYGDLVRAFETLQKAIETDKMLQPSMRSVQVVEDEEEAGAGAEAEAEAEEIEGKAEREEYGECFQKSSRMRSQGGWLA
;
A
#
# COMPACT_ATOMS: atom_id res chain seq x y z
N MET A 1 26.86 45.44 4.51
CA MET A 1 26.68 44.04 4.05
C MET A 1 26.13 43.26 5.22
N SER A 2 24.81 43.05 5.24
CA SER A 2 24.14 42.35 6.34
C SER A 2 23.99 40.88 5.97
N ASN A 3 24.82 40.03 6.58
CA ASN A 3 24.67 38.58 6.50
C ASN A 3 23.51 38.18 7.40
N THR A 4 22.33 38.00 6.83
CA THR A 4 21.23 37.31 7.51
C THR A 4 21.54 35.82 7.46
N PRO A 5 21.76 35.14 8.60
CA PRO A 5 21.94 33.70 8.59
C PRO A 5 20.65 33.03 8.10
N GLU A 6 20.77 32.13 7.12
CA GLU A 6 19.65 31.29 6.71
C GLU A 6 19.10 30.55 7.94
N PRO A 7 17.77 30.49 8.12
CA PRO A 7 17.20 29.63 9.15
C PRO A 7 17.55 28.19 8.80
N SER A 8 18.37 27.57 9.67
CA SER A 8 18.60 26.13 9.70
C SER A 8 17.23 25.45 9.60
N ARG A 9 16.99 24.74 8.49
CA ARG A 9 15.85 23.84 8.35
C ARG A 9 15.99 22.78 9.45
N ALA A 10 15.36 23.02 10.60
CA ALA A 10 15.14 21.98 11.57
C ALA A 10 14.42 20.84 10.85
N SER A 11 14.99 19.64 10.89
CA SER A 11 14.33 18.46 10.34
C SER A 11 12.92 18.38 10.92
N PRO A 12 11.88 18.23 10.08
CA PRO A 12 10.52 18.11 10.58
C PRO A 12 10.48 16.95 11.58
N ARG A 13 10.05 17.24 12.82
CA ARG A 13 9.90 16.19 13.82
C ARG A 13 8.74 15.31 13.40
N ILE A 14 9.03 14.03 13.15
CA ILE A 14 7.99 13.03 12.91
C ILE A 14 7.09 12.99 14.16
N PRO A 15 5.76 13.10 14.02
CA PRO A 15 4.83 12.92 15.12
C PRO A 15 5.09 11.58 15.81
N LEU A 16 5.15 11.59 17.15
CA LEU A 16 5.47 10.41 17.96
C LEU A 16 4.59 9.19 17.61
N ASP A 17 3.33 9.43 17.25
CA ASP A 17 2.39 8.38 16.87
C ASP A 17 2.81 7.67 15.57
N LEU A 18 3.33 8.41 14.58
CA LEU A 18 3.87 7.83 13.35
C LEU A 18 5.18 7.09 13.62
N GLU A 19 6.04 7.63 14.48
CA GLU A 19 7.29 6.99 14.88
C GLU A 19 7.00 5.63 15.56
N CYS A 20 6.08 5.59 16.53
CA CYS A 20 5.66 4.36 17.20
C CYS A 20 5.06 3.33 16.23
N LEU A 21 4.29 3.77 15.23
CA LEU A 21 3.76 2.88 14.19
C LEU A 21 4.89 2.24 13.36
N TYR A 22 5.89 3.03 12.97
CA TYR A 22 7.05 2.54 12.22
C TYR A 22 7.86 1.53 13.01
N THR A 23 8.16 1.82 14.28
CA THR A 23 8.86 0.88 15.15
C THR A 23 8.08 -0.42 15.30
N GLY A 24 6.76 -0.34 15.52
CA GLY A 24 5.91 -1.52 15.62
C GLY A 24 5.93 -2.40 14.36
N LEU A 25 5.87 -1.79 13.17
CA LEU A 25 5.93 -2.55 11.91
C LEU A 25 7.26 -3.28 11.72
N ILE A 26 8.38 -2.66 12.15
CA ILE A 26 9.70 -3.30 12.12
C ILE A 26 9.73 -4.50 13.08
N ASP A 27 9.21 -4.33 14.29
CA ASP A 27 9.14 -5.38 15.32
C ASP A 27 8.26 -6.58 14.88
N CYS A 28 7.26 -6.35 14.02
CA CYS A 28 6.43 -7.40 13.42
C CYS A 28 7.03 -8.07 12.17
N ASN A 29 8.35 -7.91 11.93
CA ASN A 29 9.06 -8.51 10.79
C ASN A 29 8.53 -8.06 9.40
N LEU A 30 7.79 -6.94 9.33
CA LEU A 30 7.29 -6.36 8.07
C LEU A 30 8.31 -5.40 7.44
N ALA A 31 9.52 -5.32 8.00
CA ALA A 31 10.61 -4.49 7.49
C ALA A 31 10.97 -4.81 6.02
N SER A 32 10.82 -6.08 5.60
CA SER A 32 11.02 -6.50 4.22
C SER A 32 9.95 -5.90 3.29
N THR A 33 8.68 -5.96 3.66
CA THR A 33 7.57 -5.39 2.90
C THR A 33 7.64 -3.87 2.85
N LEU A 34 8.03 -3.21 3.95
CA LEU A 34 8.28 -1.77 3.99
C LEU A 34 9.32 -1.29 2.98
N ARG A 35 10.31 -2.12 2.64
CA ARG A 35 11.32 -1.80 1.61
C ARG A 35 10.82 -2.00 0.19
N LEU A 36 9.74 -2.76 0.00
CA LEU A 36 9.19 -3.10 -1.31
C LEU A 36 8.11 -2.12 -1.76
N ILE A 37 7.40 -1.49 -0.81
CA ILE A 37 6.38 -0.51 -1.15
C ILE A 37 6.98 0.75 -1.78
N PRO A 38 6.29 1.41 -2.73
CA PRO A 38 6.75 2.65 -3.30
C PRO A 38 6.94 3.72 -2.23
N SER A 39 8.00 4.53 -2.34
CA SER A 39 8.15 5.74 -1.53
C SER A 39 6.95 6.66 -1.77
N PHE A 40 6.54 7.43 -0.75
CA PHE A 40 5.50 8.44 -0.91
C PHE A 40 5.87 9.47 -1.99
N GLU A 41 7.15 9.70 -2.25
CA GLU A 41 7.63 10.61 -3.30
C GLU A 41 7.22 10.18 -4.72
N ALA A 42 6.93 8.89 -4.93
CA ALA A 42 6.43 8.37 -6.20
C ALA A 42 4.94 8.67 -6.41
N LEU A 43 4.25 9.21 -5.39
CA LEU A 43 2.82 9.48 -5.39
C LEU A 43 2.53 10.98 -5.52
N THR A 44 1.34 11.30 -6.05
CA THR A 44 0.89 12.69 -6.21
C THR A 44 -0.14 13.07 -5.17
N PHE A 45 0.14 14.12 -4.40
CA PHE A 45 -0.73 14.64 -3.35
C PHE A 45 -1.25 16.03 -3.71
N HIS A 46 -2.50 16.29 -3.35
CA HIS A 46 -3.09 17.62 -3.45
C HIS A 46 -3.55 18.08 -2.07
N ALA A 47 -2.85 19.08 -1.54
CA ALA A 47 -3.31 19.80 -0.37
C ALA A 47 -4.26 20.93 -0.75
N ARG A 48 -5.31 21.11 0.04
CA ARG A 48 -6.20 22.27 -0.05
C ARG A 48 -5.89 23.22 1.10
N PRO A 49 -5.77 24.53 0.85
CA PRO A 49 -5.66 25.52 1.91
C PRO A 49 -6.98 25.64 2.69
N GLY A 50 -6.89 25.89 4.01
CA GLY A 50 -8.02 26.21 4.89
C GLY A 50 -8.73 25.01 5.54
N ASN A 51 -9.90 25.24 6.14
CA ASN A 51 -10.73 24.26 6.87
C ASN A 51 -11.45 23.26 5.94
N SER A 52 -10.76 22.71 4.94
CA SER A 52 -11.30 21.63 4.10
C SER A 52 -11.50 20.39 4.96
N PRO A 53 -12.65 19.69 4.88
CA PRO A 53 -12.87 18.44 5.62
C PRO A 53 -11.86 17.35 5.22
N THR A 54 -11.32 17.44 4.00
CA THR A 54 -10.21 16.63 3.50
C THR A 54 -9.06 17.57 3.11
N PRO A 55 -8.12 17.86 4.03
CA PRO A 55 -7.05 18.82 3.78
C PRO A 55 -6.02 18.30 2.78
N VAL A 56 -5.88 16.98 2.68
CA VAL A 56 -5.00 16.29 1.74
C VAL A 56 -5.78 15.18 1.06
N LYS A 57 -5.50 14.99 -0.23
CA LYS A 57 -5.97 13.86 -1.02
C LYS A 57 -4.87 13.32 -1.91
N LEU A 58 -4.85 12.00 -2.03
CA LEU A 58 -3.88 11.23 -2.78
C LEU A 58 -4.47 10.84 -4.14
N LEU A 59 -3.78 11.15 -5.23
CA LEU A 59 -4.13 10.67 -6.56
C LEU A 59 -3.69 9.20 -6.69
N ILE A 60 -4.66 8.30 -6.82
CA ILE A 60 -4.41 6.85 -6.85
C ILE A 60 -4.56 6.23 -8.23
N GLY A 61 -4.98 6.99 -9.24
CA GLY A 61 -5.11 6.48 -10.60
C GLY A 61 -6.12 7.23 -11.46
N ARG A 62 -6.51 6.58 -12.56
CA ARG A 62 -7.47 7.10 -13.53
C ARG A 62 -8.56 6.09 -13.87
N TYR A 63 -9.77 6.60 -14.03
CA TYR A 63 -10.93 5.83 -14.48
C TYR A 63 -11.68 6.61 -15.56
N GLY A 64 -11.59 6.12 -16.81
CA GLY A 64 -12.18 6.80 -17.96
C GLY A 64 -11.64 8.23 -18.15
N ASP A 65 -12.51 9.22 -18.04
CA ASP A 65 -12.21 10.65 -18.16
C ASP A 65 -11.99 11.35 -16.80
N SER A 66 -11.72 10.58 -15.75
CA SER A 66 -11.62 11.09 -14.38
C SER A 66 -10.34 10.65 -13.69
N ASP A 67 -9.76 11.56 -12.91
CA ASP A 67 -8.71 11.25 -11.93
C ASP A 67 -9.37 10.74 -10.64
N VAL A 68 -8.77 9.72 -10.03
CA VAL A 68 -9.30 9.04 -8.83
C VAL A 68 -8.51 9.48 -7.61
N TYR A 69 -9.20 9.99 -6.60
CA TYR A 69 -8.59 10.48 -5.36
C TYR A 69 -9.08 9.68 -4.16
N ALA A 70 -8.12 9.26 -3.32
CA ALA A 70 -8.38 8.73 -2.00
C ALA A 70 -8.05 9.77 -0.93
N CYS A 71 -8.86 9.82 0.12
CA CYS A 71 -8.72 10.76 1.23
C CYS A 71 -8.47 9.99 2.53
N PRO A 72 -7.73 10.59 3.49
CA PRO A 72 -7.39 9.94 4.74
C PRO A 72 -8.60 9.72 5.67
N ASP A 73 -9.73 10.38 5.39
CA ASP A 73 -11.01 10.18 6.07
C ASP A 73 -11.75 8.90 5.61
N GLY A 74 -11.18 8.14 4.66
CA GLY A 74 -11.80 6.93 4.12
C GLY A 74 -12.66 7.19 2.88
N SER A 75 -12.81 8.43 2.41
CA SER A 75 -13.59 8.72 1.20
C SER A 75 -12.76 8.53 -0.08
N VAL A 76 -13.44 8.08 -1.14
CA VAL A 76 -12.88 8.00 -2.50
C VAL A 76 -13.81 8.70 -3.47
N HIS A 77 -13.24 9.55 -4.31
CA HIS A 77 -13.98 10.29 -5.32
C HIS A 77 -13.21 10.40 -6.62
N ARG A 78 -13.95 10.59 -7.70
CA ARG A 78 -13.43 10.87 -9.04
C ARG A 78 -13.61 12.34 -9.35
N VAL A 79 -12.65 12.95 -10.02
CA VAL A 79 -12.77 14.30 -10.56
C VAL A 79 -12.62 14.24 -12.07
N VAL A 80 -13.64 14.69 -12.78
CA VAL A 80 -13.66 14.72 -14.25
C VAL A 80 -12.57 15.69 -14.74
N VAL A 81 -11.66 15.23 -15.60
CA VAL A 81 -10.49 16.04 -16.03
C VAL A 81 -10.73 16.84 -17.31
N ARG A 82 -11.75 16.47 -18.09
CA ARG A 82 -12.09 17.11 -19.37
C ARG A 82 -13.59 17.24 -19.53
N ASP A 83 -14.03 18.28 -20.23
CA ASP A 83 -15.45 18.39 -20.60
C ASP A 83 -15.84 17.27 -21.55
N SER A 84 -17.06 16.77 -21.38
CA SER A 84 -17.71 15.81 -22.27
C SER A 84 -19.18 16.16 -22.46
N ALA A 85 -19.84 15.49 -23.40
CA ALA A 85 -21.28 15.63 -23.59
C ALA A 85 -22.10 15.27 -22.32
N LEU A 86 -21.52 14.47 -21.43
CA LEU A 86 -22.19 13.97 -20.22
C LEU A 86 -21.82 14.78 -18.96
N ARG A 87 -20.62 15.36 -18.90
CA ARG A 87 -20.06 15.93 -17.66
C ARG A 87 -19.13 17.10 -17.92
N LYS A 88 -19.09 18.04 -16.98
CA LYS A 88 -18.15 19.16 -17.00
C LYS A 88 -16.85 18.81 -16.28
N LYS A 89 -15.75 19.40 -16.73
CA LYS A 89 -14.46 19.36 -16.03
C LYS A 89 -14.63 19.88 -14.61
N GLY A 90 -14.00 19.18 -13.66
CA GLY A 90 -14.07 19.49 -12.23
C GLY A 90 -15.28 18.91 -11.51
N THR A 91 -16.22 18.27 -12.21
CA THR A 91 -17.31 17.54 -11.56
C THR A 91 -16.73 16.44 -10.66
N VAL A 92 -17.16 16.43 -9.39
CA VAL A 92 -16.79 15.42 -8.40
C VAL A 92 -17.85 14.33 -8.39
N LEU A 93 -17.43 13.07 -8.50
CA LEU A 93 -18.31 11.90 -8.50
C LEU A 93 -17.88 10.95 -7.39
N GLY A 94 -18.84 10.43 -6.64
CA GLY A 94 -18.58 9.36 -5.68
C GLY A 94 -18.10 8.07 -6.38
N VAL A 95 -17.39 7.25 -5.61
CA VAL A 95 -17.08 5.85 -5.95
C VAL A 95 -17.81 4.97 -4.95
N ASP A 96 -19.03 4.59 -5.26
CA ASP A 96 -19.94 3.79 -4.43
C ASP A 96 -19.86 2.28 -4.74
N ARG A 97 -19.11 1.92 -5.78
CA ARG A 97 -18.88 0.52 -6.20
C ARG A 97 -17.43 0.32 -6.64
N PRO A 98 -16.91 -0.91 -6.57
CA PRO A 98 -15.56 -1.21 -7.06
C PRO A 98 -15.43 -0.83 -8.53
N MET A 99 -14.35 -0.13 -8.87
CA MET A 99 -14.10 0.32 -10.24
C MET A 99 -13.63 -0.81 -11.19
N GLY A 100 -13.29 -1.97 -10.63
CA GLY A 100 -12.80 -3.13 -11.38
C GLY A 100 -11.47 -2.87 -12.10
N ASP A 101 -11.14 -3.73 -13.06
CA ASP A 101 -9.87 -3.66 -13.81
C ASP A 101 -9.82 -2.52 -14.85
N SER A 102 -10.95 -1.85 -15.10
CA SER A 102 -10.98 -0.66 -15.96
C SER A 102 -10.33 0.57 -15.31
N CYS A 103 -10.00 0.51 -14.02
CA CYS A 103 -9.28 1.56 -13.31
C CYS A 103 -7.78 1.35 -13.42
N ALA A 104 -7.08 2.29 -14.07
CA ALA A 104 -5.63 2.33 -14.12
C ALA A 104 -5.10 2.93 -12.80
N LEU A 105 -4.91 2.06 -11.81
CA LEU A 105 -4.42 2.43 -10.48
C LEU A 105 -2.89 2.47 -10.43
N VAL A 106 -2.34 3.29 -9.55
CA VAL A 106 -0.89 3.35 -9.27
C VAL A 106 -0.52 2.41 -8.11
N PRO A 107 0.71 1.86 -8.08
CA PRO A 107 1.23 1.17 -6.91
C PRO A 107 1.20 2.04 -5.65
N PRO A 108 1.00 1.47 -4.45
CA PRO A 108 0.71 0.04 -4.21
C PRO A 108 -0.77 -0.33 -4.40
N PHE A 109 -1.65 0.64 -4.68
CA PHE A 109 -3.11 0.42 -4.76
C PHE A 109 -3.54 -0.44 -5.95
N SER A 110 -2.69 -0.57 -6.96
CA SER A 110 -2.88 -1.50 -8.07
C SER A 110 -2.50 -2.94 -7.75
N TRP A 111 -1.86 -3.21 -6.61
CA TRP A 111 -1.35 -4.53 -6.26
C TRP A 111 -2.44 -5.41 -5.65
N GLY A 112 -2.70 -6.53 -6.32
CA GLY A 112 -3.69 -7.50 -5.86
C GLY A 112 -5.14 -7.03 -5.99
N ARG A 113 -6.06 -8.00 -5.99
CA ARG A 113 -7.49 -7.73 -6.14
C ARG A 113 -8.10 -7.10 -4.89
N ALA A 114 -7.67 -7.52 -3.70
CA ALA A 114 -8.21 -7.04 -2.43
C ALA A 114 -8.09 -5.51 -2.25
N LEU A 115 -6.93 -4.93 -2.60
CA LEU A 115 -6.74 -3.47 -2.50
C LEU A 115 -7.60 -2.72 -3.53
N LYS A 116 -7.71 -3.24 -4.76
CA LYS A 116 -8.58 -2.65 -5.79
C LYS A 116 -10.05 -2.68 -5.40
N GLU A 117 -10.52 -3.78 -4.83
CA GLU A 117 -11.90 -3.93 -4.36
C GLU A 117 -12.21 -3.07 -3.15
N GLY A 118 -11.21 -2.79 -2.30
CA GLY A 118 -11.32 -1.89 -1.16
C GLY A 118 -11.42 -0.40 -1.53
N LEU A 119 -11.23 -0.02 -2.80
CA LEU A 119 -11.33 1.37 -3.29
C LEU A 119 -12.77 1.77 -3.65
N VAL A 120 -13.61 1.72 -2.63
CA VAL A 120 -14.99 2.20 -2.62
C VAL A 120 -15.13 3.23 -1.50
N SER A 121 -16.19 4.02 -1.48
CA SER A 121 -16.48 4.97 -0.40
C SER A 121 -17.63 4.42 0.46
N PRO A 122 -17.41 4.13 1.76
CA PRO A 122 -16.14 4.23 2.48
C PRO A 122 -15.13 3.15 2.07
N MET A 123 -13.84 3.46 2.15
CA MET A 123 -12.75 2.56 1.81
C MET A 123 -12.67 1.38 2.78
N GLY A 124 -12.15 0.27 2.28
CA GLY A 124 -11.72 -0.84 3.14
C GLY A 124 -10.68 -0.36 4.17
N ALA A 125 -10.69 -0.97 5.36
CA ALA A 125 -9.83 -0.56 6.47
C ALA A 125 -8.33 -0.59 6.11
N GLU A 126 -7.88 -1.61 5.39
CA GLU A 126 -6.49 -1.77 4.94
C GLU A 126 -6.07 -0.64 3.99
N VAL A 127 -6.91 -0.35 3.00
CA VAL A 127 -6.67 0.72 2.02
C VAL A 127 -6.68 2.09 2.72
N THR A 128 -7.61 2.30 3.64
CA THR A 128 -7.69 3.52 4.45
C THR A 128 -6.41 3.72 5.27
N ALA A 129 -5.92 2.68 5.94
CA ALA A 129 -4.70 2.74 6.73
C ALA A 129 -3.47 3.08 5.86
N LEU A 130 -3.37 2.52 4.65
CA LEU A 130 -2.30 2.88 3.70
C LEU A 130 -2.39 4.34 3.27
N VAL A 131 -3.58 4.83 2.91
CA VAL A 131 -3.79 6.23 2.51
C VAL A 131 -3.42 7.18 3.65
N GLN A 132 -3.80 6.86 4.88
CA GLN A 132 -3.45 7.61 6.08
C GLN A 132 -1.94 7.63 6.32
N LEU A 133 -1.26 6.49 6.20
CA LEU A 133 0.19 6.40 6.30
C LEU A 133 0.87 7.31 5.26
N TYR A 134 0.52 7.17 3.97
CA TYR A 134 1.12 7.96 2.90
C TYR A 134 0.85 9.46 3.04
N CYS A 135 -0.36 9.86 3.43
CA CYS A 135 -0.69 11.26 3.65
C CYS A 135 0.06 11.82 4.87
N GLY A 136 0.19 11.05 5.94
CA GLY A 136 0.95 11.42 7.15
C GLY A 136 2.42 11.65 6.83
N LEU A 137 3.06 10.69 6.15
CA LEU A 137 4.46 10.80 5.70
C LEU A 137 4.68 12.04 4.83
N TRP A 138 3.83 12.22 3.83
CA TRP A 138 3.91 13.38 2.95
C TRP A 138 3.75 14.69 3.73
N ALA A 139 2.84 14.74 4.70
CA ALA A 139 2.60 15.93 5.51
C ALA A 139 3.83 16.29 6.37
N VAL A 140 4.47 15.31 7.01
CA VAL A 140 5.69 15.53 7.79
C VAL A 140 6.80 16.11 6.91
N GLU A 141 7.06 15.47 5.76
CA GLU A 141 8.19 15.86 4.92
C GLU A 141 8.02 17.22 4.24
N ASN A 142 6.78 17.66 4.07
CA ASN A 142 6.44 18.97 3.51
C ASN A 142 6.25 20.05 4.59
N GLY A 143 6.55 19.76 5.86
CA GLY A 143 6.39 20.71 6.96
C GLY A 143 4.92 21.07 7.23
N LYS A 144 3.99 20.17 6.90
CA LYS A 144 2.53 20.30 7.07
C LYS A 144 1.99 19.38 8.15
N ALA A 145 2.78 19.13 9.19
CA ALA A 145 2.40 18.30 10.32
C ALA A 145 1.27 18.92 11.17
N ASP A 146 0.93 20.19 10.93
CA ASP A 146 -0.20 20.90 11.51
C ASP A 146 -1.56 20.49 10.91
N LEU A 147 -1.55 19.73 9.80
CA LEU A 147 -2.74 19.11 9.27
C LEU A 147 -3.20 18.01 10.24
N ASP A 148 -4.39 18.18 10.82
CA ASP A 148 -5.05 17.21 11.71
C ASP A 148 -5.49 15.97 10.90
N LEU A 149 -4.51 15.13 10.52
CA LEU A 149 -4.71 13.93 9.75
C LEU A 149 -4.98 12.74 10.68
N PRO A 150 -5.96 11.88 10.34
CA PRO A 150 -6.23 10.70 11.13
C PRO A 150 -5.05 9.73 11.08
N VAL A 151 -4.64 9.27 12.26
CA VAL A 151 -3.56 8.28 12.43
C VAL A 151 -4.08 6.88 12.06
N PRO A 152 -3.32 6.10 11.25
CA PRO A 152 -3.75 4.76 10.88
C PRO A 152 -3.77 3.82 12.08
N ARG A 153 -4.82 3.00 12.15
CA ARG A 153 -4.92 1.95 13.16
C ARG A 153 -3.85 0.88 12.87
N TYR A 154 -3.02 0.60 13.86
CA TYR A 154 -1.90 -0.34 13.72
C TYR A 154 -2.31 -1.70 13.13
N GLY A 155 -3.36 -2.33 13.66
CA GLY A 155 -3.81 -3.63 13.17
C GLY A 155 -4.35 -3.60 11.73
N ASP A 156 -4.90 -2.47 11.29
CA ASP A 156 -5.39 -2.31 9.91
C ASP A 156 -4.19 -2.12 8.96
N LEU A 157 -3.14 -1.45 9.44
CA LEU A 157 -1.89 -1.25 8.71
C LEU A 157 -1.12 -2.58 8.54
N VAL A 158 -0.99 -3.38 9.60
CA VAL A 158 -0.38 -4.72 9.55
C VAL A 158 -1.07 -5.58 8.49
N ARG A 159 -2.42 -5.66 8.51
CA ARG A 159 -3.17 -6.42 7.50
C ARG A 159 -2.95 -5.87 6.10
N ALA A 160 -2.86 -4.55 5.93
CA ALA A 160 -2.56 -3.96 4.64
C ALA A 160 -1.18 -4.38 4.12
N PHE A 161 -0.15 -4.40 4.98
CA PHE A 161 1.18 -4.87 4.63
C PHE A 161 1.21 -6.38 4.31
N GLU A 162 0.48 -7.20 5.06
CA GLU A 162 0.32 -8.63 4.73
C GLU A 162 -0.37 -8.83 3.36
N THR A 163 -1.41 -8.05 3.06
CA THR A 163 -2.09 -8.07 1.76
C THR A 163 -1.14 -7.66 0.64
N LEU A 164 -0.32 -6.63 0.85
CA LEU A 164 0.71 -6.20 -0.10
C LEU A 164 1.76 -7.28 -0.33
N GLN A 165 2.24 -7.91 0.74
CA GLN A 165 3.22 -8.97 0.66
C GLN A 165 2.69 -10.16 -0.16
N LYS A 166 1.47 -10.62 0.13
CA LYS A 166 0.81 -11.69 -0.64
C LYS A 166 0.67 -11.31 -2.12
N ALA A 167 0.32 -10.06 -2.41
CA ALA A 167 0.20 -9.57 -3.79
C ALA A 167 1.54 -9.59 -4.53
N ILE A 168 2.63 -9.15 -3.88
CA ILE A 168 3.99 -9.17 -4.43
C ILE A 168 4.47 -10.60 -4.65
N GLU A 169 4.23 -11.50 -3.69
CA GLU A 169 4.59 -12.92 -3.80
C GLU A 169 3.85 -13.60 -4.96
N THR A 170 2.55 -13.32 -5.10
CA THR A 170 1.74 -13.82 -6.21
C THR A 170 2.27 -13.32 -7.56
N ASP A 171 2.60 -12.04 -7.67
CA ASP A 171 3.18 -11.48 -8.92
C ASP A 171 4.53 -12.13 -9.26
N LYS A 172 5.40 -12.33 -8.26
CA LYS A 172 6.68 -13.03 -8.44
C LYS A 172 6.49 -14.50 -8.83
N MET A 173 5.50 -15.20 -8.27
CA MET A 173 5.15 -16.58 -8.61
C MET A 173 4.51 -16.73 -10.00
N LEU A 174 3.98 -15.65 -10.59
CA LEU A 174 3.48 -15.64 -11.97
C LEU A 174 4.58 -15.38 -13.01
N GLN A 175 5.75 -14.86 -12.59
CA GLN A 175 6.91 -14.64 -13.47
C GLN A 175 7.81 -15.86 -13.84
N PRO A 176 7.70 -17.11 -13.31
CA PRO A 176 8.66 -18.17 -13.63
C PRO A 176 8.50 -18.91 -14.98
N SER A 177 7.67 -18.48 -15.93
CA SER A 177 7.44 -19.23 -17.20
C SER A 177 7.89 -18.55 -18.50
N MET A 178 8.57 -17.39 -18.46
CA MET A 178 9.04 -16.71 -19.69
C MET A 178 10.55 -16.60 -19.84
N ARG A 179 11.32 -17.47 -19.16
CA ARG A 179 12.72 -17.72 -19.55
C ARG A 179 12.76 -18.87 -20.55
N SER A 180 12.65 -18.48 -21.82
CA SER A 180 13.27 -19.10 -22.98
C SER A 180 13.61 -20.59 -22.86
N VAL A 181 12.70 -21.44 -23.36
CA VAL A 181 13.10 -22.68 -24.03
C VAL A 181 14.06 -22.26 -25.15
N GLN A 182 15.35 -22.52 -24.98
CA GLN A 182 16.23 -22.58 -26.14
C GLN A 182 15.76 -23.79 -26.95
N VAL A 183 15.09 -23.49 -28.05
CA VAL A 183 14.83 -24.45 -29.13
C VAL A 183 16.20 -24.92 -29.61
N VAL A 184 16.52 -26.16 -29.27
CA VAL A 184 17.55 -26.94 -29.96
C VAL A 184 16.77 -27.95 -30.81
N GLU A 185 16.44 -27.53 -32.02
CA GLU A 185 16.21 -28.41 -33.18
C GLU A 185 17.61 -28.72 -33.73
N ASP A 186 18.05 -29.92 -34.11
CA ASP A 186 17.43 -31.22 -34.35
C ASP A 186 18.55 -32.27 -34.20
N GLU A 187 18.20 -33.52 -33.89
CA GLU A 187 18.50 -34.72 -34.71
C GLU A 187 18.19 -35.99 -33.90
N GLU A 188 17.00 -36.53 -34.18
CA GLU A 188 16.72 -37.92 -34.57
C GLU A 188 17.59 -39.04 -33.96
N GLU A 189 17.02 -39.83 -33.04
CA GLU A 189 16.98 -41.29 -33.24
C GLU A 189 15.88 -41.96 -32.40
N ALA A 190 15.12 -42.83 -33.09
CA ALA A 190 14.01 -43.60 -32.57
C ALA A 190 14.47 -44.77 -31.69
N GLY A 191 13.78 -45.01 -30.59
CA GLY A 191 13.97 -46.20 -29.76
C GLY A 191 12.76 -46.48 -28.87
N ALA A 192 12.12 -47.62 -29.09
CA ALA A 192 10.87 -48.07 -28.50
C ALA A 192 10.97 -48.53 -27.03
N GLY A 193 9.83 -48.51 -26.32
CA GLY A 193 9.58 -49.18 -25.03
C GLY A 193 8.68 -48.32 -24.13
N ALA A 194 7.37 -48.59 -24.01
CA ALA A 194 6.72 -49.59 -23.16
C ALA A 194 6.47 -49.11 -21.71
N GLU A 195 5.19 -49.26 -21.29
CA GLU A 195 4.70 -49.34 -19.88
C GLU A 195 4.74 -48.04 -19.04
N ALA A 196 3.84 -47.74 -18.09
CA ALA A 196 2.58 -48.28 -17.61
C ALA A 196 1.90 -47.20 -16.72
N GLU A 197 0.67 -47.50 -16.33
CA GLU A 197 -0.23 -46.86 -15.34
C GLU A 197 0.43 -46.22 -14.09
N ALA A 198 -0.20 -45.18 -13.53
CA ALA A 198 -0.83 -45.24 -12.20
C ALA A 198 -1.36 -43.88 -11.72
N GLU A 199 -2.57 -43.93 -11.15
CA GLU A 199 -3.27 -42.91 -10.37
C GLU A 199 -2.52 -42.55 -9.07
N ALA A 200 -2.78 -41.35 -8.51
CA ALA A 200 -2.81 -41.16 -7.06
C ALA A 200 -3.59 -39.90 -6.65
N GLU A 201 -4.43 -40.11 -5.64
CA GLU A 201 -5.39 -39.25 -4.96
C GLU A 201 -4.81 -38.10 -4.10
N GLU A 202 -5.63 -37.05 -3.98
CA GLU A 202 -6.12 -36.41 -2.75
C GLU A 202 -5.41 -36.70 -1.41
N ILE A 203 -4.92 -35.66 -0.72
CA ILE A 203 -4.91 -35.59 0.76
C ILE A 203 -5.22 -34.16 1.25
N GLU A 204 -6.34 -34.07 1.95
CA GLU A 204 -6.83 -33.02 2.84
C GLU A 204 -5.96 -32.91 4.13
N GLY A 205 -5.83 -31.73 4.73
CA GLY A 205 -5.20 -31.63 6.05
C GLY A 205 -5.19 -30.24 6.70
N LYS A 206 -6.18 -30.01 7.58
CA LYS A 206 -6.28 -28.87 8.51
C LYS A 206 -5.35 -29.04 9.72
N ALA A 207 -4.65 -27.97 10.09
CA ALA A 207 -4.07 -27.66 11.42
C ALA A 207 -3.34 -26.31 11.23
N GLU A 208 -3.38 -25.29 12.08
CA GLU A 208 -3.64 -25.19 13.50
C GLU A 208 -4.00 -23.74 13.84
N ARG A 209 -4.80 -23.61 14.89
CA ARG A 209 -5.20 -22.40 15.58
C ARG A 209 -4.36 -22.38 16.87
N GLU A 210 -4.05 -21.19 17.38
CA GLU A 210 -3.43 -20.89 18.69
C GLU A 210 -1.96 -20.46 18.67
N GLU A 211 -1.66 -19.22 18.26
CA GLU A 211 -0.43 -18.54 18.71
C GLU A 211 -0.49 -17.00 18.59
N TYR A 212 -1.49 -16.33 19.18
CA TYR A 212 -1.51 -14.85 19.15
C TYR A 212 -1.91 -14.20 20.48
N GLY A 213 -1.59 -14.86 21.59
CA GLY A 213 -1.73 -14.31 22.95
C GLY A 213 -0.46 -13.72 23.56
N GLU A 214 0.73 -14.02 23.02
CA GLU A 214 1.99 -13.80 23.76
C GLU A 214 2.80 -12.57 23.32
N CYS A 215 2.53 -11.99 22.15
CA CYS A 215 3.34 -10.87 21.65
C CYS A 215 3.10 -9.55 22.42
N PHE A 216 1.95 -9.37 23.07
CA PHE A 216 1.59 -8.09 23.71
C PHE A 216 2.15 -7.92 25.13
N GLN A 217 2.57 -9.00 25.81
CA GLN A 217 3.05 -8.92 27.20
C GLN A 217 4.57 -8.70 27.33
N LYS A 218 5.36 -8.97 26.27
CA LYS A 218 6.83 -8.80 26.34
C LYS A 218 7.30 -7.35 26.17
N SER A 219 6.51 -6.47 25.53
CA SER A 219 6.91 -5.07 25.31
C SER A 219 6.76 -4.15 26.54
N SER A 220 5.94 -4.52 27.53
CA SER A 220 5.84 -3.77 28.80
C SER A 220 6.99 -4.06 29.79
N ARG A 221 7.86 -5.05 29.52
CA ARG A 221 8.90 -5.47 30.47
C ARG A 221 10.33 -5.04 30.11
N MET A 222 10.54 -4.32 29.00
CA MET A 222 11.86 -3.81 28.56
C MET A 222 12.03 -2.28 28.65
N ARG A 223 11.15 -1.56 29.38
CA ARG A 223 11.37 -0.13 29.71
C ARG A 223 12.09 0.09 31.04
N SER A 224 13.10 -0.73 31.30
CA SER A 224 14.19 -0.37 32.21
C SER A 224 15.51 -0.71 31.52
N GLN A 225 16.32 0.33 31.29
CA GLN A 225 17.70 0.31 30.76
C GLN A 225 17.88 0.58 29.25
N GLY A 226 18.66 1.64 28.96
CA GLY A 226 19.22 2.01 27.65
C GLY A 226 18.36 3.02 26.87
N GLY A 227 18.75 4.26 26.57
CA GLY A 227 20.07 4.88 26.49
C GLY A 227 20.62 4.85 25.06
N TRP A 228 20.65 6.04 24.42
CA TRP A 228 21.26 6.39 23.10
C TRP A 228 20.44 5.99 21.86
N LEU A 229 20.37 6.77 20.77
CA LEU A 229 21.39 7.51 19.99
C LEU A 229 20.76 8.83 19.45
N ALA A 230 21.44 9.99 19.43
CA ALA A 230 22.63 10.42 18.66
C ALA A 230 22.34 10.64 17.16
#